data_AF-A0A1W1HXZ7-F1
#
_entry.id   AF-A0A1W1HXZ7-F1
#
_cell.length_a   1.000
_cell.length_b   1.000
_cell.length_c   1.000
_cell.angle_alpha   90.00
_cell.angle_beta   90.00
_cell.angle_gamma   90.00
#
_symmetry.space_group_name_H-M   'P 1'
#
loop_
_entity.id
_entity.type
_entity.pdbx_description
1 polymer ?
#
loop_
_entity_poly.entity_id
_entity_poly.type
_entity_poly.pdbx_seq_one_letter_code
_entity_poly.pdbx_strand_id
1 'polypeptide(L)'
;MRRSIALMPAMIMVSIAGLLLMPTLSQSRGGGGQVTVTPTADKVIAWSAVGGGVEESLQPGESVVTSGARGHTGFVQTSNRLLGFSAGLRQWREVSLGVEERIVRHQLLPFLILAHSNQQVYGFQETRGHWTELSLGPNEKVVQLRGHGHVAVAITSERALGFSTYTGGFFNIAWTPDERVLSVDGSQNGMVVRTSSRTVIFKSQSTGWTEVR
;
A
#
# COMPACT_ATOMS: atom_id res chain seq x y z
N MET A 1 26.57 -44.15 70.08
CA MET A 1 26.85 -42.70 70.27
C MET A 1 27.86 -42.31 69.19
N ARG A 2 27.69 -41.36 68.27
CA ARG A 2 26.93 -40.10 68.20
C ARG A 2 26.20 -40.00 66.86
N ARG A 3 25.03 -39.36 66.89
CA ARG A 3 24.29 -38.86 65.71
C ARG A 3 25.03 -37.63 65.16
N SER A 4 25.01 -37.45 63.84
CA SER A 4 25.04 -36.13 63.21
C SER A 4 24.12 -36.14 62.00
N ILE A 5 23.12 -35.26 62.08
CA ILE A 5 22.14 -34.88 61.07
C ILE A 5 22.71 -33.67 60.34
N ALA A 6 22.67 -33.65 59.01
CA ALA A 6 22.63 -32.43 58.20
C ALA A 6 22.25 -32.82 56.76
N LEU A 7 21.00 -32.62 56.36
CA LEU A 7 20.52 -31.47 55.58
C LEU A 7 20.82 -31.61 54.07
N MET A 8 19.80 -32.10 53.36
CA MET A 8 19.62 -31.86 51.92
C MET A 8 19.50 -30.36 51.64
N PRO A 9 19.90 -29.94 50.42
CA PRO A 9 19.07 -29.03 49.66
C PRO A 9 18.68 -29.64 48.31
N ALA A 10 17.37 -29.72 48.09
CA ALA A 10 16.75 -29.97 46.79
C ALA A 10 17.00 -28.73 45.90
N MET A 11 17.75 -28.90 44.81
CA MET A 11 17.90 -27.86 43.80
C MET A 11 16.90 -28.12 42.67
N ILE A 12 15.84 -27.33 42.70
CA ILE A 12 14.77 -27.29 41.70
C ILE A 12 15.34 -26.64 40.42
N MET A 13 15.45 -27.39 39.33
CA MET A 13 15.67 -26.83 37.99
C MET A 13 14.32 -26.40 37.41
N VAL A 14 14.05 -25.09 37.40
CA VAL A 14 12.96 -24.49 36.63
C VAL A 14 13.49 -24.16 35.24
N SER A 15 13.04 -24.92 34.24
CA SER A 15 13.26 -24.64 32.82
C SER A 15 12.25 -23.60 32.34
N ILE A 16 12.69 -22.37 32.05
CA ILE A 16 11.90 -21.38 31.31
C ILE A 16 12.43 -21.32 29.88
N ALA A 17 11.84 -22.15 29.01
CA ALA A 17 11.95 -22.00 27.57
C ALA A 17 10.98 -20.90 27.11
N GLY A 18 11.43 -19.64 27.16
CA GLY A 18 10.73 -18.52 26.57
C GLY A 18 10.99 -18.46 25.07
N LEU A 19 10.05 -18.98 24.27
CA LEU A 19 9.97 -18.73 22.83
C LEU A 19 9.87 -17.22 22.57
N LEU A 20 10.94 -16.59 22.12
CA LEU A 20 10.89 -15.27 21.50
C LEU A 20 10.49 -15.46 20.03
N LEU A 21 9.19 -15.40 19.77
CA LEU A 21 8.62 -15.19 18.44
C LEU A 21 9.00 -13.79 17.97
N MET A 22 10.10 -13.67 17.25
CA MET A 22 10.39 -12.47 16.47
C MET A 22 9.44 -12.43 15.28
N PRO A 23 8.78 -11.28 14.98
CA PRO A 23 8.01 -11.16 13.74
C PRO A 23 9.00 -11.25 12.58
N THR A 24 8.79 -12.22 11.69
CA THR A 24 9.50 -12.30 10.43
C THR A 24 9.15 -11.08 9.59
N LEU A 25 10.03 -10.08 9.55
CA LEU A 25 10.00 -9.04 8.54
C LEU A 25 10.12 -9.73 7.18
N SER A 26 9.01 -9.69 6.42
CA SER A 26 8.93 -10.24 5.07
C SER A 26 9.93 -9.51 4.18
N GLN A 27 11.09 -10.11 3.92
CA GLN A 27 12.03 -9.63 2.91
C GLN A 27 11.47 -10.00 1.53
N SER A 28 10.93 -9.02 0.81
CA SER A 28 10.66 -9.20 -0.61
C SER A 28 12.00 -9.24 -1.36
N ARG A 29 12.25 -10.31 -2.12
CA ARG A 29 13.36 -10.44 -3.07
C ARG A 29 12.80 -10.26 -4.48
N GLY A 30 13.38 -9.38 -5.29
CA GLY A 30 13.09 -9.27 -6.72
C GLY A 30 13.86 -8.15 -7.41
N GLY A 31 14.91 -8.52 -8.16
CA GLY A 31 15.90 -7.62 -8.76
C GLY A 31 15.40 -6.66 -9.84
N GLY A 32 16.21 -5.61 -10.05
CA GLY A 32 16.00 -4.50 -10.97
C GLY A 32 15.43 -3.26 -10.26
N GLY A 33 16.30 -2.32 -9.86
CA GLY A 33 15.88 -1.04 -9.25
C GLY A 33 15.14 -1.17 -7.91
N GLN A 34 15.36 -2.28 -7.19
CA GLN A 34 14.56 -2.64 -6.02
C GLN A 34 14.74 -1.62 -4.89
N VAL A 35 13.67 -0.90 -4.57
CA VAL A 35 13.59 -0.08 -3.37
C VAL A 35 13.47 -0.99 -2.15
N THR A 36 14.13 -0.61 -1.06
CA THR A 36 13.87 -1.12 0.29
C THR A 36 13.49 0.06 1.17
N VAL A 37 12.47 -0.10 2.00
CA VAL A 37 12.05 0.91 2.97
C VAL A 37 12.37 0.40 4.37
N THR A 38 13.02 1.24 5.18
CA THR A 38 13.41 0.94 6.56
C THR A 38 12.88 2.02 7.48
N PRO A 39 11.80 1.75 8.24
CA PRO A 39 11.36 2.61 9.33
C PRO A 39 12.33 2.59 10.50
N THR A 40 12.54 3.73 11.13
CA THR A 40 13.19 3.89 12.45
C THR A 40 12.20 4.53 13.43
N ALA A 41 12.67 4.93 14.62
CA ALA A 41 11.83 5.61 15.60
C ALA A 41 11.40 7.02 15.17
N ASP A 42 12.22 7.70 14.37
CA ASP A 42 12.13 9.14 14.08
C ASP A 42 12.13 9.46 12.59
N LYS A 43 12.32 8.47 11.72
CA LYS A 43 12.36 8.64 10.26
C LYS A 43 12.02 7.36 9.52
N VAL A 44 11.85 7.49 8.22
CA VAL A 44 11.84 6.39 7.27
C VAL A 44 12.93 6.59 6.24
N ILE A 45 13.60 5.51 5.86
CA ILE A 45 14.72 5.55 4.92
C ILE A 45 14.39 4.67 3.71
N ALA A 46 14.48 5.24 2.51
CA ALA A 46 14.39 4.49 1.27
C ALA A 46 15.79 4.27 0.69
N TRP A 47 16.10 3.02 0.38
CA TRP A 47 17.31 2.60 -0.29
C TRP A 47 16.95 2.17 -1.70
N SER A 48 17.54 2.81 -2.72
CA SER A 48 17.43 2.38 -4.11
C SER A 48 18.77 1.83 -4.57
N ALA A 49 18.77 1.13 -5.71
CA ALA A 49 20.00 0.57 -6.30
C ALA A 49 21.05 1.64 -6.67
N VAL A 50 20.65 2.91 -6.76
CA VAL A 50 21.51 4.01 -7.18
C VAL A 50 21.54 5.09 -6.09
N GLY A 51 22.70 5.23 -5.44
CA GLY A 51 22.98 6.27 -4.45
C GLY A 51 22.79 5.83 -3.00
N GLY A 52 22.91 6.79 -2.09
CA GLY A 52 22.66 6.59 -0.65
C GLY A 52 21.17 6.64 -0.29
N GLY A 53 20.87 6.23 0.95
CA GLY A 53 19.53 6.25 1.52
C GLY A 53 18.93 7.66 1.53
N VAL A 54 17.64 7.75 1.19
CA VAL A 54 16.87 8.99 1.24
C VAL A 54 15.97 8.93 2.46
N GLU A 55 16.15 9.88 3.37
CA GLU A 55 15.42 9.94 4.63
C GLU A 55 14.22 10.88 4.53
N GLU A 56 13.16 10.55 5.28
CA GLU A 56 12.03 11.43 5.58
C GLU A 56 11.77 11.36 7.09
N SER A 57 11.82 12.49 7.78
CA SER A 57 11.60 12.55 9.23
C SER A 57 10.14 12.34 9.58
N LEU A 58 9.87 11.58 10.64
CA LEU A 58 8.57 11.49 11.26
C LEU A 58 8.32 12.70 12.16
N GLN A 59 7.08 13.17 12.19
CA GLN A 59 6.64 14.23 13.08
C GLN A 59 6.59 13.72 14.54
N PRO A 60 6.66 14.61 15.54
CA PRO A 60 6.52 14.21 16.93
C PRO A 60 5.21 13.46 17.19
N GLY A 61 5.30 12.23 17.71
CA GLY A 61 4.14 11.38 17.97
C GLY A 61 3.56 10.68 16.73
N GLU A 62 4.10 10.93 15.54
CA GLU A 62 3.76 10.16 14.34
C GLU A 62 4.34 8.75 14.45
N SER A 63 3.53 7.76 14.10
CA SER A 63 3.96 6.36 14.10
C SER A 63 3.73 5.72 12.74
N VAL A 64 4.63 4.82 12.35
CA VAL A 64 4.48 4.03 11.14
C VAL A 64 3.48 2.91 11.39
N VAL A 65 2.40 2.90 10.62
CA VAL A 65 1.36 1.85 10.66
C VAL A 65 1.79 0.66 9.79
N THR A 66 2.28 0.95 8.57
CA THR A 66 2.81 -0.08 7.68
C THR A 66 3.78 0.54 6.68
N SER A 67 4.67 -0.29 6.13
CA SER A 67 5.60 0.12 5.08
C SER A 67 5.86 -1.02 4.12
N GLY A 68 6.29 -0.69 2.91
CA GLY A 68 6.63 -1.67 1.89
C GLY A 68 7.35 -1.04 0.72
N ALA A 69 7.93 -1.90 -0.11
CA ALA A 69 8.55 -1.50 -1.36
C ALA A 69 8.31 -2.55 -2.44
N ARG A 70 8.16 -2.08 -3.69
CA ARG A 70 8.06 -2.95 -4.86
C ARG A 70 8.64 -2.24 -6.07
N GLY A 71 9.56 -2.90 -6.77
CA GLY A 71 10.25 -2.29 -7.92
C GLY A 71 10.85 -0.93 -7.52
N HIS A 72 10.45 0.12 -8.24
CA HIS A 72 10.94 1.49 -8.07
C HIS A 72 10.16 2.32 -7.04
N THR A 73 9.13 1.73 -6.41
CA THR A 73 8.18 2.45 -5.57
C THR A 73 8.31 2.00 -4.12
N GLY A 74 8.47 2.95 -3.20
CA GLY A 74 8.35 2.74 -1.76
C GLY A 74 7.05 3.34 -1.22
N PHE A 75 6.52 2.75 -0.14
CA PHE A 75 5.30 3.19 0.52
C PHE A 75 5.47 3.15 2.03
N VAL A 76 4.98 4.18 2.70
CA VAL A 76 4.76 4.18 4.15
C VAL A 76 3.37 4.76 4.41
N GLN A 77 2.61 4.08 5.24
CA GLN A 77 1.44 4.65 5.89
C GLN A 77 1.82 4.98 7.32
N THR A 78 1.58 6.21 7.74
CA THR A 78 1.74 6.64 9.13
C THR A 78 0.38 6.89 9.76
N SER A 79 0.37 7.35 11.00
CA SER A 79 -0.84 7.74 11.72
C SER A 79 -1.56 8.96 11.14
N ASN A 80 -0.90 9.76 10.30
CA ASN A 80 -1.45 11.02 9.78
C ASN A 80 -1.12 11.34 8.31
N ARG A 81 -0.31 10.55 7.61
CA ARG A 81 -0.01 10.75 6.18
C ARG A 81 0.33 9.45 5.47
N LEU A 82 0.29 9.51 4.14
CA LEU A 82 0.91 8.51 3.27
C LEU A 82 2.18 9.10 2.68
N LEU A 83 3.25 8.30 2.65
CA LEU A 83 4.50 8.61 1.97
C LEU A 83 4.68 7.68 0.78
N GLY A 84 4.96 8.26 -0.38
CA GLY A 84 5.34 7.58 -1.61
C GLY A 84 6.77 7.94 -1.95
N PHE A 85 7.61 6.93 -2.13
CA PHE A 85 8.99 7.11 -2.58
C PHE A 85 9.10 6.85 -4.08
N SER A 86 9.71 7.79 -4.81
CA SER A 86 10.13 7.60 -6.20
C SER A 86 11.62 7.31 -6.24
N ALA A 87 12.00 6.13 -6.76
CA ALA A 87 13.39 5.82 -7.01
C ALA A 87 13.98 6.66 -8.14
N GLY A 88 13.20 6.96 -9.18
CA GLY A 88 13.66 7.78 -10.31
C GLY A 88 14.00 9.21 -9.90
N LEU A 89 13.22 9.78 -8.99
CA LEU A 89 13.42 11.14 -8.49
C LEU A 89 14.19 11.20 -7.16
N ARG A 90 14.43 10.05 -6.53
CA ARG A 90 15.11 9.91 -5.24
C ARG A 90 14.53 10.82 -4.15
N GLN A 91 13.21 10.84 -4.04
CA GLN A 91 12.51 11.67 -3.06
C GLN A 91 11.28 10.98 -2.47
N TRP A 92 10.99 11.34 -1.23
CA TRP A 92 9.72 11.08 -0.57
C TRP A 92 8.72 12.18 -0.91
N ARG A 93 7.46 11.80 -1.02
CA ARG A 93 6.35 12.69 -1.32
C ARG A 93 5.18 12.27 -0.47
N GLU A 94 4.55 13.24 0.16
CA GLU A 94 3.49 12.99 1.12
C GLU A 94 2.12 13.41 0.63
N VAL A 95 1.11 12.82 1.24
CA VAL A 95 -0.27 13.31 1.28
C VAL A 95 -0.82 13.12 2.69
N SER A 96 -1.39 14.18 3.26
CA SER A 96 -1.95 14.15 4.61
C SER A 96 -3.28 13.39 4.65
N LEU A 97 -3.52 12.70 5.76
CA LEU A 97 -4.80 12.10 6.10
C LEU A 97 -5.60 13.05 6.97
N GLY A 98 -6.92 13.07 6.78
CA GLY A 98 -7.84 13.75 7.68
C GLY A 98 -7.85 13.13 9.09
N VAL A 99 -8.30 13.89 10.09
CA VAL A 99 -8.31 13.47 11.50
C VAL A 99 -9.09 12.17 11.74
N GLU A 100 -10.24 12.01 11.08
CA GLU A 100 -11.09 10.81 11.16
C GLU A 100 -10.88 9.85 9.97
N GLU A 101 -9.90 10.15 9.14
CA GLU A 101 -9.60 9.37 7.95
C GLU A 101 -8.75 8.15 8.31
N ARG A 102 -9.18 6.98 7.84
CA ARG A 102 -8.50 5.71 8.10
C ARG A 102 -8.29 4.98 6.80
N ILE A 103 -7.03 4.67 6.49
CA ILE A 103 -6.69 3.83 5.34
C ILE A 103 -7.21 2.42 5.58
N VAL A 104 -8.01 1.93 4.63
CA VAL A 104 -8.65 0.62 4.70
C VAL A 104 -7.81 -0.42 3.96
N ARG A 105 -7.31 -0.07 2.77
CA ARG A 105 -6.48 -0.97 1.96
C ARG A 105 -5.58 -0.18 1.02
N HIS A 106 -4.43 -0.77 0.69
CA HIS A 106 -3.55 -0.30 -0.36
C HIS A 106 -3.08 -1.44 -1.26
N GLN A 107 -2.60 -1.08 -2.45
CA GLN A 107 -1.88 -1.92 -3.37
C GLN A 107 -0.62 -1.22 -3.82
N LEU A 108 0.51 -1.87 -3.56
CA LEU A 108 1.83 -1.41 -3.96
C LEU A 108 2.28 -2.15 -5.22
N LEU A 109 2.45 -1.42 -6.31
CA LEU A 109 2.95 -1.89 -7.60
C LEU A 109 4.34 -1.32 -7.90
N PRO A 110 5.09 -1.87 -8.89
CA PRO A 110 6.42 -1.38 -9.23
C PRO A 110 6.53 0.11 -9.57
N PHE A 111 5.45 0.73 -10.07
CA PHE A 111 5.44 2.10 -10.59
C PHE A 111 4.29 2.96 -10.05
N LEU A 112 3.40 2.40 -9.23
CA LEU A 112 2.28 3.13 -8.63
C LEU A 112 1.88 2.56 -7.28
N ILE A 113 1.15 3.38 -6.53
CA ILE A 113 0.42 2.97 -5.33
C ILE A 113 -1.04 3.33 -5.56
N LEU A 114 -1.93 2.41 -5.21
CA LEU A 114 -3.36 2.70 -5.10
C LEU A 114 -3.78 2.41 -3.66
N ALA A 115 -4.23 3.41 -2.93
CA ALA A 115 -4.76 3.25 -1.58
C ALA A 115 -6.16 3.85 -1.49
N HIS A 116 -6.94 3.41 -0.51
CA HIS A 116 -8.17 4.08 -0.18
C HIS A 116 -8.39 4.11 1.32
N SER A 117 -9.01 5.20 1.76
CA SER A 117 -9.56 5.34 3.09
C SER A 117 -11.06 5.10 3.09
N ASN A 118 -11.71 5.50 4.17
CA ASN A 118 -13.15 5.68 4.27
C ASN A 118 -13.68 6.95 3.57
N GLN A 119 -12.81 7.82 3.04
CA GLN A 119 -13.21 9.13 2.49
C GLN A 119 -12.62 9.41 1.08
N GLN A 120 -11.44 8.86 0.78
CA GLN A 120 -10.65 9.20 -0.39
C GLN A 120 -10.07 7.94 -1.05
N VAL A 121 -9.77 8.06 -2.34
CA VAL A 121 -8.88 7.16 -3.07
C VAL A 121 -7.62 7.93 -3.43
N TYR A 122 -6.47 7.31 -3.19
CA TYR A 122 -5.14 7.87 -3.39
C TYR A 122 -4.40 7.11 -4.48
N GLY A 123 -3.88 7.83 -5.46
CA GLY A 123 -3.01 7.30 -6.51
C GLY A 123 -1.64 7.95 -6.41
N PHE A 124 -0.58 7.17 -6.19
CA PHE A 124 0.80 7.65 -6.30
C PHE A 124 1.38 7.28 -7.66
N GLN A 125 1.93 8.26 -8.37
CA GLN A 125 2.67 8.07 -9.61
C GLN A 125 4.17 8.13 -9.32
N GLU A 126 4.86 6.98 -9.40
CA GLU A 126 6.29 6.88 -9.12
C GLU A 126 7.10 7.82 -10.03
N THR A 127 6.83 7.82 -11.33
CA THR A 127 7.62 8.56 -12.33
C THR A 127 7.59 10.08 -12.15
N ARG A 128 6.63 10.61 -11.39
CA ARG A 128 6.50 12.05 -11.09
C ARG A 128 6.60 12.37 -9.61
N GLY A 129 6.65 11.37 -8.73
CA GLY A 129 6.58 11.58 -7.29
C GLY A 129 5.32 12.36 -6.89
N HIS A 130 4.16 12.00 -7.44
CA HIS A 130 2.94 12.76 -7.23
C HIS A 130 1.83 11.90 -6.66
N TRP A 131 1.17 12.41 -5.63
CA TRP A 131 -0.08 11.87 -5.10
C TRP A 131 -1.24 12.60 -5.75
N THR A 132 -2.24 11.83 -6.15
CA THR A 132 -3.53 12.32 -6.63
C THR A 132 -4.61 11.76 -5.75
N GLU A 133 -5.57 12.60 -5.42
CA GLU A 133 -6.66 12.33 -4.49
C GLU A 133 -7.98 12.41 -5.23
N LEU A 134 -8.91 11.52 -4.88
CA LEU A 134 -10.28 11.59 -5.35
C LEU A 134 -11.24 11.24 -4.22
N SER A 135 -12.18 12.16 -3.97
CA SER A 135 -13.18 12.01 -2.91
C SER A 135 -14.27 11.02 -3.28
N LEU A 136 -14.55 10.15 -2.32
CA LEU A 136 -15.70 9.26 -2.35
C LEU A 136 -16.96 10.03 -1.97
N GLY A 137 -18.08 9.67 -2.59
CA GLY A 137 -19.40 10.15 -2.16
C GLY A 137 -19.72 9.75 -0.71
N PRO A 138 -20.68 10.41 -0.04
CA PRO A 138 -21.00 10.16 1.37
C PRO A 138 -21.34 8.71 1.74
N ASN A 139 -21.88 7.96 0.77
CA ASN A 139 -22.24 6.55 0.92
C ASN A 139 -21.44 5.62 -0.02
N GLU A 140 -20.49 6.18 -0.77
CA GLU A 140 -19.72 5.46 -1.75
C GLU A 140 -18.66 4.60 -1.02
N LYS A 141 -18.70 3.28 -1.23
CA LYS A 141 -17.75 2.36 -0.62
C LYS A 141 -16.88 1.72 -1.67
N VAL A 142 -15.56 1.71 -1.45
CA VAL A 142 -14.64 0.90 -2.26
C VAL A 142 -14.87 -0.57 -1.93
N VAL A 143 -15.29 -1.33 -2.93
CA VAL A 143 -15.54 -2.77 -2.84
C VAL A 143 -14.27 -3.55 -3.16
N GLN A 144 -13.47 -3.07 -4.11
CA GLN A 144 -12.29 -3.79 -4.59
C GLN A 144 -11.22 -2.83 -5.12
N LEU A 145 -9.97 -3.09 -4.74
CA LEU A 145 -8.78 -2.55 -5.40
C LEU A 145 -8.10 -3.63 -6.23
N ARG A 146 -7.78 -3.31 -7.49
CA ARG A 146 -6.95 -4.15 -8.36
C ARG A 146 -5.99 -3.30 -9.16
N GLY A 147 -4.77 -3.79 -9.33
CA GLY A 147 -3.80 -3.13 -10.18
C GLY A 147 -2.78 -4.11 -10.73
N HIS A 148 -2.27 -3.78 -11.91
CA HIS A 148 -1.35 -4.58 -12.67
C HIS A 148 -0.49 -3.67 -13.56
N GLY A 149 0.82 -3.90 -13.57
CA GLY A 149 1.77 -3.09 -14.35
C GLY A 149 1.65 -1.59 -14.06
N HIS A 150 1.17 -0.84 -15.05
CA HIS A 150 1.09 0.63 -15.07
C HIS A 150 -0.32 1.18 -14.81
N VAL A 151 -1.26 0.32 -14.43
CA VAL A 151 -2.67 0.68 -14.28
C VAL A 151 -3.27 0.03 -13.04
N ALA A 152 -4.17 0.74 -12.38
CA ALA A 152 -4.97 0.21 -11.30
C ALA A 152 -6.39 0.79 -11.33
N VAL A 153 -7.31 0.06 -10.72
CA VAL A 153 -8.70 0.42 -10.59
C VAL A 153 -9.18 0.25 -9.16
N ALA A 154 -9.93 1.24 -8.69
CA ALA A 154 -10.79 1.11 -7.52
C ALA A 154 -12.23 0.93 -8.00
N ILE A 155 -12.83 -0.19 -7.64
CA ILE A 155 -14.26 -0.46 -7.85
C ILE A 155 -14.99 0.00 -6.62
N THR A 156 -15.94 0.92 -6.79
CA THR A 156 -16.82 1.38 -5.74
C THR A 156 -18.24 0.88 -5.95
N SER A 157 -19.11 1.13 -4.97
CA SER A 157 -20.55 0.88 -5.09
C SER A 157 -21.24 1.72 -6.18
N GLU A 158 -20.59 2.78 -6.69
CA GLU A 158 -21.20 3.75 -7.61
C GLU A 158 -20.50 3.86 -8.96
N ARG A 159 -19.20 3.54 -9.02
CA ARG A 159 -18.37 3.71 -10.22
C ARG A 159 -17.09 2.88 -10.16
N ALA A 160 -16.41 2.74 -11.29
CA ALA A 160 -14.99 2.41 -11.30
C ALA A 160 -14.16 3.68 -11.46
N LEU A 161 -13.02 3.68 -10.79
CA LEU A 161 -12.01 4.74 -10.83
C LEU A 161 -10.73 4.12 -11.39
N GLY A 162 -10.29 4.58 -12.55
CA GLY A 162 -9.05 4.15 -13.19
C GLY A 162 -7.93 5.12 -12.89
N PHE A 163 -6.76 4.61 -12.50
CA PHE A 163 -5.53 5.36 -12.27
C PHE A 163 -4.38 4.73 -13.04
N SER A 164 -3.46 5.55 -13.56
CA SER A 164 -2.32 5.05 -14.30
C SER A 164 -1.06 5.86 -14.04
N THR A 165 0.09 5.23 -14.28
CA THR A 165 1.40 5.91 -14.18
C THR A 165 1.70 6.86 -15.32
N TYR A 166 0.93 6.85 -16.41
CA TYR A 166 1.20 7.74 -17.54
C TYR A 166 0.38 9.03 -17.46
N THR A 167 -0.90 8.90 -17.09
CA THR A 167 -1.79 10.05 -16.96
C THR A 167 -1.71 10.69 -15.58
N GLY A 168 -1.47 9.92 -14.52
CA GLY A 168 -1.39 10.40 -13.15
C GLY A 168 -2.71 10.94 -12.58
N GLY A 169 -3.83 10.78 -13.29
CA GLY A 169 -5.16 11.23 -12.85
C GLY A 169 -6.10 10.06 -12.63
N PHE A 170 -7.18 10.31 -11.87
CA PHE A 170 -8.31 9.40 -11.79
C PHE A 170 -9.34 9.70 -12.87
N PHE A 171 -9.81 8.65 -13.54
CA PHE A 171 -10.87 8.73 -14.54
C PHE A 171 -11.97 7.74 -14.19
N ASN A 172 -13.22 8.18 -14.20
CA ASN A 172 -14.31 7.36 -13.72
C ASN A 172 -15.29 6.92 -14.81
N ILE A 173 -15.99 5.82 -14.54
CA ILE A 173 -17.19 5.40 -15.26
C ILE A 173 -18.24 4.98 -14.23
N ALA A 174 -19.42 5.61 -14.29
CA ALA A 174 -20.51 5.36 -13.36
C ALA A 174 -21.25 4.07 -13.70
N TRP A 175 -21.69 3.35 -12.67
CA TRP A 175 -22.55 2.18 -12.80
C TRP A 175 -23.98 2.60 -13.12
N THR A 176 -24.67 1.82 -13.96
CA THR A 176 -26.11 1.94 -14.10
C THR A 176 -26.82 1.35 -12.88
N PRO A 177 -28.09 1.69 -12.61
CA PRO A 177 -28.87 1.00 -11.59
C PRO A 177 -28.80 -0.52 -11.78
N ASP A 178 -28.65 -1.24 -10.67
CA ASP A 178 -28.54 -2.71 -10.61
C ASP A 178 -27.35 -3.34 -11.35
N GLU A 179 -26.41 -2.54 -11.87
CA GLU A 179 -25.18 -3.04 -12.47
C GLU A 179 -24.28 -3.65 -11.39
N ARG A 180 -23.90 -4.92 -11.58
CA ARG A 180 -23.04 -5.66 -10.65
C ARG A 180 -21.72 -5.99 -11.33
N VAL A 181 -20.61 -5.71 -10.66
CA VAL A 181 -19.29 -6.14 -11.12
C VAL A 181 -19.16 -7.65 -10.96
N LEU A 182 -18.83 -8.33 -12.06
CA LEU A 182 -18.66 -9.79 -12.13
C LEU A 182 -17.19 -10.19 -12.08
N SER A 183 -16.33 -9.48 -12.81
CA SER A 183 -14.88 -9.70 -12.79
C SER A 183 -14.08 -8.43 -13.00
N VAL A 184 -12.83 -8.44 -12.52
CA VAL A 184 -11.86 -7.38 -12.72
C VAL A 184 -10.53 -8.05 -13.06
N ASP A 185 -10.15 -7.96 -14.33
CA ASP A 185 -8.99 -8.63 -14.90
C ASP A 185 -7.96 -7.59 -15.33
N GLY A 186 -6.68 -7.87 -15.10
CA GLY A 186 -5.60 -6.90 -15.30
C GLY A 186 -4.49 -7.42 -16.21
N SER A 187 -3.92 -6.51 -16.98
CA SER A 187 -2.71 -6.70 -17.79
C SER A 187 -1.74 -5.56 -17.52
N GLN A 188 -0.55 -5.59 -18.15
CA GLN A 188 0.47 -4.56 -17.93
C GLN A 188 -0.03 -3.12 -18.19
N ASN A 189 -0.96 -2.92 -19.14
CA ASN A 189 -1.39 -1.60 -19.60
C ASN A 189 -2.92 -1.43 -19.67
N GLY A 190 -3.69 -2.37 -19.14
CA GLY A 190 -5.14 -2.25 -19.15
C GLY A 190 -5.82 -3.08 -18.07
N MET A 191 -6.89 -2.52 -17.52
CA MET A 191 -7.82 -3.19 -16.61
C MET A 191 -9.16 -3.36 -17.32
N VAL A 192 -9.67 -4.58 -17.32
CA VAL A 192 -10.98 -4.96 -17.87
C VAL A 192 -11.91 -5.21 -16.71
N VAL A 193 -13.06 -4.54 -16.71
CA VAL A 193 -14.13 -4.75 -15.72
C VAL A 193 -15.34 -5.30 -16.47
N ARG A 194 -15.73 -6.53 -16.13
CA ARG A 194 -16.95 -7.14 -16.66
C ARG A 194 -18.05 -6.95 -15.62
N THR A 195 -19.19 -6.44 -16.06
CA THR A 195 -20.38 -6.24 -15.24
C THR A 195 -21.54 -7.08 -15.75
N SER A 196 -22.67 -7.05 -15.05
CA SER A 196 -23.91 -7.72 -15.47
C SER A 196 -24.51 -7.15 -16.76
N SER A 197 -24.15 -5.92 -17.15
CA SER A 197 -24.72 -5.23 -18.31
C SER A 197 -23.71 -4.94 -19.43
N ARG A 198 -22.41 -4.83 -19.13
CA ARG A 198 -21.39 -4.43 -20.11
C ARG A 198 -19.98 -4.85 -19.71
N THR A 199 -19.04 -4.65 -20.64
CA THR A 199 -17.61 -4.75 -20.36
C THR A 199 -16.94 -3.42 -20.64
N VAL A 200 -16.19 -2.90 -19.66
CA VAL A 200 -15.48 -1.63 -19.78
C VAL A 200 -13.99 -1.82 -19.56
N ILE A 201 -13.18 -1.08 -20.30
CA ILE A 201 -11.72 -1.18 -20.27
C ILE A 201 -11.14 0.19 -19.96
N PHE A 202 -10.23 0.23 -18.99
CA PHE A 202 -9.37 1.37 -18.72
C PHE A 202 -7.95 1.06 -19.15
N LYS A 203 -7.39 1.89 -20.04
CA LYS A 203 -6.02 1.72 -20.56
C LYS A 203 -5.08 2.73 -19.91
N SER A 204 -3.83 2.33 -19.70
CA SER A 204 -2.83 3.11 -18.97
C SER A 204 -2.49 4.46 -19.64
N GLN A 205 -2.71 4.60 -20.95
CA GLN A 205 -2.48 5.87 -21.67
C GLN A 205 -3.77 6.63 -22.00
N SER A 206 -4.91 6.19 -21.44
CA SER A 206 -6.22 6.79 -21.70
C SER A 206 -6.65 7.70 -20.55
N THR A 207 -7.35 8.79 -20.89
CA THR A 207 -8.04 9.67 -19.93
C THR A 207 -9.53 9.32 -19.83
N GLY A 208 -9.91 8.09 -20.19
CA GLY A 208 -11.30 7.66 -20.19
C GLY A 208 -11.44 6.15 -20.34
N TRP A 209 -12.66 5.68 -20.07
CA TRP A 209 -13.05 4.27 -20.20
C TRP A 209 -13.62 3.99 -21.58
N THR A 210 -13.39 2.78 -22.10
CA THR A 210 -13.98 2.30 -23.35
C THR A 210 -14.92 1.15 -23.05
N GLU A 211 -16.17 1.25 -23.49
CA GLU A 211 -17.12 0.14 -23.46
C GLU A 211 -16.90 -0.75 -24.68
N VAL A 212 -16.79 -2.06 -24.46
CA VAL A 212 -16.65 -3.06 -25.53
C VAL A 212 -18.04 -3.57 -25.88
N ARG A 213 -18.40 -3.43 -27.16
CA ARG A 213 -19.63 -3.99 -27.75
C ARG A 213 -19.37 -5.39 -28.29
#